data_AF-A0A7W0ZUY1-F1
#
_entry.id   AF-A0A7W0ZUY1-F1
#
_cell.length_a   1.000
_cell.length_b   1.000
_cell.length_c   1.000
_cell.angle_alpha   90.00
_cell.angle_beta   90.00
_cell.angle_gamma   90.00
#
_symmetry.space_group_name_H-M   'P 1'
#
loop_
_entity.id
_entity.type
_entity.pdbx_description
1 polymer ?
#
loop_
_entity_poly.entity_id
_entity_poly.type
_entity_poly.pdbx_seq_one_letter_code
_entity_poly.pdbx_strand_id
1 'polypeptide(L)'
;FLLTELLAPRLEASAQSAASRVINVSSIAHTRGRMHFDDLTLATAWTGYAAYAQAKLANVMHALELADRHEPSKLVAYSLHPGVISTKLLRQGFGPVQGAPVDAGARTAVRLAAAESIDDPSGTYFNEGTATPPSTAARDRQARTALWDASVRLAKL
;
A
#
# COMPACT_ATOMS: atom_id res chain seq x y z
N PHE A 1 -8.68 -0.22 0.62
CA PHE A 1 -9.74 0.51 -0.10
C PHE A 1 -10.98 0.65 0.76
N LEU A 2 -12.03 -0.18 0.65
CA LEU A 2 -13.33 0.07 1.32
C LEU A 2 -13.24 0.42 2.82
N LEU A 3 -12.46 -0.34 3.61
CA LEU A 3 -12.24 -0.01 5.02
C LEU A 3 -11.66 1.40 5.22
N THR A 4 -10.69 1.78 4.39
CA THR A 4 -10.07 3.10 4.41
C THR A 4 -11.10 4.18 4.07
N GLU A 5 -11.90 3.99 3.02
CA GLU A 5 -12.93 4.95 2.62
C GLU A 5 -13.98 5.15 3.72
N LEU A 6 -14.44 4.08 4.36
CA LEU A 6 -15.40 4.16 5.47
C LEU A 6 -14.82 4.84 6.72
N LEU A 7 -13.51 4.79 6.91
CA LEU A 7 -12.82 5.43 8.02
C LEU A 7 -12.35 6.85 7.69
N ALA A 8 -12.20 7.21 6.42
CA ALA A 8 -11.62 8.47 5.99
C ALA A 8 -12.31 9.70 6.63
N PRO A 9 -13.65 9.82 6.67
CA PRO A 9 -14.29 10.96 7.34
C PRO A 9 -13.94 11.07 8.83
N ARG A 10 -13.78 9.93 9.52
CA ARG A 10 -13.39 9.92 10.95
C ARG A 10 -11.91 10.25 11.13
N LEU A 11 -11.05 9.74 10.25
CA LEU A 11 -9.61 10.04 10.25
C LEU A 11 -9.36 11.53 10.00
N GLU A 12 -10.07 12.15 9.06
CA GLU A 12 -9.95 13.59 8.80
C GLU A 12 -10.48 14.43 9.97
N ALA A 13 -11.59 14.02 10.58
CA ALA A 13 -12.15 14.69 11.74
C ALA A 13 -11.26 14.60 12.98
N SER A 14 -10.45 13.54 13.12
CA SER A 14 -9.48 13.40 14.22
C SER A 14 -8.18 14.19 14.00
N ALA A 15 -7.95 14.72 12.80
CA ALA A 15 -6.76 15.52 12.50
C ALA A 15 -6.87 16.91 13.16
N GLN A 16 -6.28 17.02 14.36
CA GLN A 16 -6.22 18.24 15.16
C GLN A 16 -4.84 18.88 15.08
N SER A 17 -3.85 18.34 15.81
CA SER A 17 -2.47 18.83 15.85
C SER A 17 -1.57 18.22 14.77
N ALA A 18 -1.97 17.08 14.21
CA ALA A 18 -1.27 16.40 13.12
C ALA A 18 -2.28 15.66 12.23
N ALA A 19 -1.91 15.46 10.96
CA ALA A 19 -2.70 14.67 10.03
C ALA A 19 -2.80 13.21 10.47
N SER A 20 -3.97 12.61 10.26
CA SER A 20 -4.15 11.17 10.41
C SER A 20 -3.35 10.43 9.34
N ARG A 21 -2.91 9.19 9.64
CA ARG A 21 -2.04 8.42 8.75
C ARG A 21 -2.67 7.11 8.33
N VAL A 22 -2.63 6.82 7.03
CA VAL A 22 -2.94 5.49 6.46
C VAL A 22 -1.64 4.85 6.00
N ILE A 23 -1.33 3.66 6.52
CA ILE A 23 -0.08 2.96 6.19
C ILE A 23 -0.41 1.61 5.54
N ASN A 24 -0.14 1.49 4.23
CA ASN A 24 -0.39 0.27 3.48
C ASN A 24 0.85 -0.63 3.48
N VAL A 25 0.74 -1.83 4.06
CA VAL A 25 1.79 -2.86 3.94
C VAL A 25 1.73 -3.49 2.55
N SER A 26 2.69 -3.10 1.72
CA SER A 26 2.95 -3.64 0.39
C SER A 26 4.08 -4.68 0.42
N SER A 27 4.80 -4.86 -0.69
CA SER A 27 5.88 -5.82 -0.89
C SER A 27 6.73 -5.40 -2.08
N ILE A 28 7.99 -5.83 -2.12
CA ILE A 28 8.84 -5.72 -3.31
C ILE A 28 8.19 -6.35 -4.56
N ALA A 29 7.28 -7.33 -4.38
CA ALA A 29 6.52 -7.95 -5.46
C ALA A 29 5.69 -6.93 -6.29
N HIS A 30 5.34 -5.76 -5.74
CA HIS A 30 4.65 -4.70 -6.47
C HIS A 30 5.43 -4.23 -7.72
N THR A 31 6.77 -4.37 -7.71
CA THR A 31 7.64 -4.01 -8.84
C THR A 31 7.46 -4.91 -10.06
N ARG A 32 6.94 -6.12 -9.85
CA ARG A 32 6.60 -7.09 -10.91
C ARG A 32 5.09 -7.23 -11.12
N GLY A 33 4.29 -6.46 -10.40
CA GLY A 33 2.83 -6.45 -10.54
C GLY A 33 2.40 -5.72 -11.80
N ARG A 34 1.25 -6.11 -12.33
CA ARG A 34 0.52 -5.41 -13.39
C ARG A 34 -0.93 -5.29 -12.98
N MET A 35 -1.56 -4.17 -13.30
CA MET A 35 -3.01 -4.02 -13.16
C MET A 35 -3.71 -4.57 -14.41
N HIS A 36 -4.52 -5.60 -14.23
CA HIS A 36 -5.36 -6.18 -15.27
C HIS A 36 -6.75 -5.54 -15.18
N PHE A 37 -6.92 -4.32 -15.71
CA PHE A 37 -8.18 -3.57 -15.56
C PHE A 37 -9.40 -4.27 -16.18
N ASP A 38 -9.21 -5.05 -17.24
CA ASP A 38 -10.26 -5.82 -17.89
C ASP A 38 -10.64 -7.10 -17.10
N ASP A 39 -9.78 -7.55 -16.18
CA ASP A 39 -9.99 -8.73 -15.33
C ASP A 39 -9.26 -8.54 -13.99
N LEU A 40 -9.76 -7.64 -13.15
CA LEU A 40 -9.14 -7.34 -11.85
C LEU A 40 -9.14 -8.55 -10.91
N THR A 41 -10.04 -9.49 -11.13
CA THR A 41 -10.11 -10.77 -10.40
C THR A 41 -9.07 -11.79 -10.85
N LEU A 42 -8.42 -11.55 -11.99
CA LEU A 42 -7.53 -12.48 -12.67
C LEU A 42 -8.21 -13.84 -12.94
N ALA A 43 -9.51 -13.85 -13.25
CA ALA A 43 -10.27 -15.07 -13.50
C ALA A 43 -9.63 -15.99 -14.56
N THR A 44 -8.93 -15.40 -15.53
CA THR A 44 -8.30 -16.13 -16.64
C THR A 44 -6.77 -16.26 -16.54
N ALA A 45 -6.11 -15.42 -15.75
CA ALA A 45 -4.64 -15.33 -15.66
C ALA A 45 -4.11 -15.54 -14.23
N TRP A 46 -4.89 -16.20 -13.39
CA TRP A 46 -4.54 -16.38 -11.98
C TRP A 46 -3.29 -17.25 -11.81
N THR A 47 -2.33 -16.69 -11.07
CA THR A 47 -1.35 -17.47 -10.32
C THR A 47 -1.22 -16.84 -8.94
N GLY A 48 -0.84 -17.62 -7.92
CA GLY A 48 -0.65 -17.09 -6.57
C GLY A 48 0.30 -15.88 -6.54
N TYR A 49 1.39 -15.93 -7.30
CA TYR A 49 2.33 -14.82 -7.41
C TYR A 49 1.75 -13.61 -8.17
N ALA A 50 1.08 -13.81 -9.32
CA ALA A 50 0.53 -12.71 -10.09
C ALA A 50 -0.57 -11.96 -9.32
N ALA A 51 -1.49 -12.70 -8.68
CA ALA A 51 -2.53 -12.11 -7.85
C ALA A 51 -1.94 -11.35 -6.65
N TYR A 52 -0.94 -11.92 -5.99
CA TYR A 52 -0.23 -11.25 -4.91
C TYR A 52 0.49 -9.98 -5.38
N ALA A 53 1.23 -10.04 -6.49
CA ALA A 53 1.95 -8.91 -7.05
C ALA A 53 1.00 -7.77 -7.48
N GLN A 54 -0.14 -8.09 -8.12
CA GLN A 54 -1.18 -7.11 -8.45
C GLN A 54 -1.76 -6.47 -7.18
N ALA A 55 -2.10 -7.26 -6.16
CA ALA A 55 -2.62 -6.72 -4.90
C ALA A 55 -1.62 -5.79 -4.19
N LYS A 56 -0.32 -6.14 -4.22
CA LYS A 56 0.73 -5.31 -3.63
C LYS A 56 1.00 -4.05 -4.45
N LEU A 57 0.87 -4.10 -5.78
CA LEU A 57 0.85 -2.91 -6.63
C LEU A 57 -0.34 -2.00 -6.29
N ALA A 58 -1.54 -2.56 -6.17
CA ALA A 58 -2.74 -1.82 -5.78
C ALA A 58 -2.57 -1.11 -4.42
N ASN A 59 -1.91 -1.74 -3.44
CA ASN A 59 -1.62 -1.10 -2.14
C ASN A 59 -0.72 0.15 -2.26
N VAL A 60 0.28 0.14 -3.15
CA VAL A 60 1.15 1.30 -3.39
C VAL A 60 0.38 2.38 -4.14
N MET A 61 -0.34 2.00 -5.20
CA MET A 61 -1.20 2.91 -5.97
C MET A 61 -2.24 3.59 -5.08
N HIS A 62 -2.87 2.84 -4.17
CA HIS A 62 -3.85 3.36 -3.22
C HIS A 62 -3.23 4.39 -2.26
N ALA A 63 -2.00 4.17 -1.77
CA ALA A 63 -1.34 5.16 -0.91
C ALA A 63 -1.01 6.45 -1.66
N LEU A 64 -0.55 6.36 -2.90
CA LEU A 64 -0.30 7.52 -3.77
C LEU A 64 -1.61 8.27 -4.09
N GLU A 65 -2.68 7.54 -4.39
CA GLU A 65 -3.97 8.15 -4.73
C GLU A 65 -4.62 8.82 -3.51
N LEU A 66 -4.52 8.24 -2.31
CA LEU A 66 -4.91 8.90 -1.07
C LEU A 66 -4.12 10.19 -0.83
N ALA A 67 -2.81 10.16 -1.08
CA ALA A 67 -1.96 11.33 -0.94
C ALA A 67 -2.34 12.46 -1.92
N ASP A 68 -2.78 12.11 -3.14
CA ASP A 68 -3.25 13.07 -4.14
C ASP A 68 -4.66 13.62 -3.84
N ARG A 69 -5.52 12.84 -3.15
CA ARG A 69 -6.94 13.18 -2.95
C ARG A 69 -7.24 13.92 -1.66
N HIS A 70 -6.41 13.75 -0.63
CA HIS A 70 -6.65 14.34 0.67
C HIS A 70 -5.68 15.47 0.96
N GLU A 71 -6.19 16.49 1.65
CA GLU A 71 -5.37 17.59 2.13
C GLU A 71 -4.28 17.07 3.09
N PRO A 72 -2.99 17.38 2.88
CA PRO A 72 -1.90 16.89 3.73
C PRO A 72 -2.01 17.27 5.21
N SER A 73 -2.82 18.30 5.53
CA SER A 73 -3.12 18.71 6.91
C SER A 73 -4.16 17.81 7.61
N LYS A 74 -4.88 16.98 6.85
CA LYS A 74 -5.97 16.12 7.33
C LYS A 74 -5.62 14.65 7.28
N LEU A 75 -5.16 14.18 6.12
CA LEU A 75 -4.84 12.77 5.93
C LEU A 75 -3.60 12.66 5.05
N VAL A 76 -2.63 11.90 5.54
CA VAL A 76 -1.46 11.48 4.77
C VAL A 76 -1.45 9.97 4.63
N ALA A 77 -0.84 9.48 3.56
CA ALA A 77 -0.76 8.06 3.29
C ALA A 77 0.66 7.64 2.95
N TYR A 78 1.04 6.45 3.38
CA TYR A 78 2.34 5.86 3.09
C TYR A 78 2.17 4.40 2.72
N SER A 79 3.15 3.85 1.99
CA SER A 79 3.22 2.41 1.76
C SER A 79 4.61 1.88 2.04
N LEU A 80 4.72 0.59 2.34
CA LEU A 80 6.03 0.00 2.64
C LEU A 80 6.17 -1.45 2.21
N HIS A 81 7.38 -1.85 1.83
CA HIS A 81 7.83 -3.24 1.90
C HIS A 81 8.54 -3.48 3.22
N PRO A 82 8.12 -4.48 4.02
CA PRO A 82 8.73 -4.74 5.32
C PRO A 82 10.02 -5.57 5.24
N GLY A 83 10.50 -5.94 4.05
CA GLY A 83 11.58 -6.91 3.85
C GLY A 83 11.05 -8.33 3.66
N VAL A 84 11.99 -9.27 3.53
CA VAL A 84 11.70 -10.72 3.50
C VAL A 84 11.59 -11.21 4.93
N ILE A 85 10.37 -11.35 5.45
CA ILE A 85 10.10 -11.63 6.87
C ILE A 85 9.61 -13.06 7.07
N SER A 86 10.11 -13.72 8.14
CA SER A 86 9.81 -15.09 8.56
C SER A 86 8.35 -15.31 8.97
N THR A 87 7.45 -15.23 7.99
CA THR A 87 6.00 -15.36 8.13
C THR A 87 5.51 -16.69 7.56
N LYS A 88 4.27 -17.08 7.90
CA LYS A 88 3.59 -18.20 7.23
C LYS A 88 3.46 -17.97 5.72
N LEU A 89 3.20 -16.72 5.31
CA LEU A 89 3.08 -16.32 3.91
C LEU A 89 4.38 -16.59 3.14
N LEU A 90 5.54 -16.24 3.71
CA LEU A 90 6.84 -16.51 3.06
C LEU A 90 7.03 -18.01 2.83
N ARG A 91 6.80 -18.82 3.88
CA ARG A 91 6.99 -20.28 3.82
C ARG A 91 6.07 -20.97 2.83
N GLN A 92 4.79 -20.56 2.76
CA GLN A 92 3.80 -21.19 1.89
C GLN A 92 3.83 -20.65 0.45
N GLY A 93 4.09 -19.35 0.27
CA GLY A 93 3.99 -18.68 -1.02
C GLY A 93 5.29 -18.62 -1.82
N PHE A 94 6.45 -18.75 -1.15
CA PHE A 94 7.76 -18.48 -1.77
C PHE A 94 8.79 -19.59 -1.51
N GLY A 95 8.39 -20.69 -0.86
CA GLY A 95 9.26 -21.83 -0.58
C GLY A 95 10.17 -21.62 0.64
N PRO A 96 11.25 -22.42 0.77
CA PRO A 96 12.12 -22.43 1.94
C PRO A 96 13.10 -21.25 1.92
N VAL A 97 12.57 -20.03 2.04
CA VAL A 97 13.36 -18.80 2.14
C VAL A 97 13.54 -18.44 3.62
N GLN A 98 14.78 -18.18 4.02
CA GLN A 98 15.07 -17.63 5.35
C GLN A 98 14.71 -16.14 5.37
N GLY A 99 13.73 -15.78 6.19
CA GLY A 99 13.33 -14.38 6.39
C GLY A 99 13.88 -13.82 7.70
N ALA A 100 13.96 -12.49 7.78
CA ALA A 100 14.26 -11.79 9.03
C ALA A 100 13.12 -11.98 10.07
N PRO A 101 13.41 -11.77 11.36
CA PRO A 101 12.42 -11.79 12.44
C PRO A 101 11.24 -10.82 12.22
N VAL A 102 10.09 -11.15 12.81
CA VAL A 102 8.84 -10.36 12.63
C VAL A 102 8.91 -8.95 13.21
N ASP A 103 9.67 -8.77 14.29
CA ASP A 103 9.91 -7.47 14.90
C ASP A 103 10.73 -6.56 13.96
N ALA A 104 11.71 -7.10 13.23
CA ALA A 104 12.44 -6.37 12.20
C ALA A 104 11.49 -5.84 11.10
N GLY A 105 10.56 -6.68 10.63
CA GLY A 105 9.57 -6.29 9.62
C GLY A 105 8.54 -5.26 10.09
N ALA A 106 8.27 -5.21 11.39
CA ALA A 106 7.31 -4.28 11.97
C ALA A 106 7.88 -2.86 12.13
N ARG A 107 9.21 -2.69 12.20
CA ARG A 107 9.88 -1.42 12.55
C ARG A 107 9.38 -0.24 11.73
N THR A 108 9.30 -0.37 10.41
CA THR A 108 8.86 0.72 9.53
C THR A 108 7.40 1.08 9.76
N ALA A 109 6.51 0.09 9.90
CA ALA A 109 5.09 0.34 10.16
C ALA A 109 4.88 1.04 11.51
N VAL A 110 5.57 0.57 12.56
CA VAL A 110 5.52 1.17 13.90
C VAL A 110 6.07 2.59 13.88
N ARG A 111 7.22 2.83 13.23
CA ARG A 111 7.80 4.16 13.08
C ARG A 111 6.81 5.12 12.42
N LEU A 112 6.24 4.73 11.27
CA LEU A 112 5.30 5.59 10.54
C LEU A 112 4.01 5.86 11.34
N ALA A 113 3.55 4.88 12.13
CA ALA A 113 2.34 5.03 12.92
C ALA A 113 2.56 5.90 14.18
N ALA A 114 3.70 5.75 14.85
CA ALA A 114 3.93 6.32 16.18
C ALA A 114 4.79 7.59 16.19
N ALA A 115 5.49 7.93 15.10
CA ALA A 115 6.32 9.13 15.07
C ALA A 115 5.47 10.41 15.25
N GLU A 116 6.01 11.43 15.90
CA GLU A 116 5.33 12.73 16.02
C GLU A 116 5.18 13.40 14.64
N SER A 117 6.24 13.36 13.83
CA SER A 117 6.27 13.83 12.45
C SER A 117 6.98 12.83 11.54
N ILE A 118 6.71 12.93 10.24
CA ILE A 118 7.44 12.23 9.17
C ILE A 118 7.84 13.28 8.16
N ASP A 119 9.14 13.40 7.89
CA ASP A 119 9.67 14.42 6.98
C ASP A 119 9.39 14.08 5.51
N ASP A 120 9.23 12.79 5.21
CA ASP A 120 8.90 12.32 3.88
C ASP A 120 7.46 12.72 3.47
N PRO A 121 7.27 13.16 2.21
CA PRO A 121 5.97 13.60 1.74
C PRO A 121 4.94 12.45 1.74
N SER A 122 3.66 12.82 1.89
CA SER A 122 2.55 11.89 1.67
C SER A 122 2.68 11.20 0.31
N GLY A 123 2.36 9.91 0.26
CA GLY A 123 2.52 9.03 -0.90
C GLY A 123 3.85 8.30 -0.94
N THR A 124 4.80 8.60 -0.04
CA THR A 124 6.11 7.95 -0.02
C THR A 124 6.00 6.43 0.18
N TYR A 125 6.74 5.70 -0.64
CA TYR A 125 6.95 4.25 -0.50
C TYR A 125 8.29 4.00 0.21
N PHE A 126 8.27 3.17 1.25
CA PHE A 126 9.46 2.78 1.99
C PHE A 126 9.86 1.34 1.69
N ASN A 127 11.08 1.14 1.22
CA ASN A 127 11.69 -0.17 1.08
C ASN A 127 12.54 -0.46 2.33
N GLU A 128 12.08 -1.34 3.22
CA GLU A 128 12.81 -1.71 4.44
C GLU A 128 13.20 -0.50 5.31
N GLY A 129 12.36 0.54 5.30
CA GLY A 129 12.54 1.77 6.08
C GLY A 129 13.13 2.93 5.30
N THR A 130 13.65 2.70 4.09
CA THR A 130 14.26 3.72 3.23
C THR A 130 13.27 4.23 2.19
N ALA A 131 13.08 5.54 2.11
CA ALA A 131 12.27 6.16 1.06
C ALA A 131 12.84 5.80 -0.33
N THR A 132 12.01 5.15 -1.15
CA THR A 132 12.43 4.59 -2.44
C THR A 132 11.36 4.87 -3.49
N PRO A 133 11.73 5.25 -4.73
CA PRO A 133 10.75 5.35 -5.80
C PRO A 133 10.01 4.02 -6.00
N PRO A 134 8.67 4.01 -5.99
CA PRO A 134 7.93 2.80 -6.32
C PRO A 134 8.01 2.50 -7.81
N SER A 135 7.48 1.34 -8.22
CA SER A 135 7.45 0.93 -9.63
C SER A 135 6.86 2.01 -10.55
N THR A 136 7.29 2.06 -11.80
CA THR A 136 6.74 3.00 -12.80
C THR A 136 5.23 2.84 -12.94
N ALA A 137 4.74 1.59 -12.94
CA ALA A 137 3.31 1.28 -12.95
C ALA A 137 2.55 1.88 -11.75
N ALA A 138 3.14 1.92 -10.55
CA ALA A 138 2.50 2.54 -9.39
C ALA A 138 2.36 4.06 -9.53
N ARG A 139 3.31 4.70 -10.25
CA ARG A 139 3.37 6.14 -10.43
C ARG A 139 2.48 6.66 -11.57
N ASP A 140 1.93 5.78 -12.40
CA ASP A 140 0.96 6.13 -13.45
C ASP A 140 -0.35 6.64 -12.83
N ARG A 141 -0.55 7.96 -12.89
CA ARG A 141 -1.72 8.63 -12.32
C ARG A 141 -3.03 8.18 -12.97
N GLN A 142 -3.05 7.97 -14.29
CA GLN A 142 -4.25 7.53 -14.99
C GLN A 142 -4.65 6.13 -14.54
N ALA A 143 -3.67 5.22 -14.41
CA ALA A 143 -3.91 3.88 -13.90
C ALA A 143 -4.37 3.90 -12.43
N ARG A 144 -3.84 4.80 -11.59
CA ARG A 144 -4.31 4.95 -10.19
C ARG A 144 -5.76 5.41 -10.12
N THR A 145 -6.13 6.42 -10.90
CA THR A 145 -7.52 6.90 -10.97
C THR A 145 -8.45 5.79 -11.48
N ALA A 146 -8.06 5.07 -12.53
CA ALA A 146 -8.84 3.94 -13.04
C ALA A 146 -9.03 2.82 -12.00
N LEU A 147 -8.00 2.53 -11.20
CA LEU A 147 -8.08 1.56 -10.10
C LEU A 147 -8.99 2.05 -8.98
N TRP A 148 -8.91 3.33 -8.63
CA TRP A 148 -9.79 3.96 -7.64
C TRP A 148 -11.26 3.80 -8.05
N ASP A 149 -11.60 4.22 -9.27
CA ASP A 149 -12.97 4.18 -9.79
C ASP A 149 -13.50 2.73 -9.88
N ALA A 150 -12.64 1.79 -10.31
CA ALA A 150 -12.99 0.37 -10.30
C ALA A 150 -13.22 -0.15 -8.87
N SER A 151 -12.43 0.30 -7.90
CA SER A 151 -12.57 -0.09 -6.50
C SER A 151 -13.84 0.46 -5.88
N VAL A 152 -14.23 1.71 -6.19
CA VAL A 152 -15.52 2.31 -5.80
C VAL A 152 -16.68 1.47 -6.33
N ARG A 153 -16.68 1.14 -7.63
CA ARG A 153 -17.73 0.31 -8.25
C ARG A 153 -17.84 -1.07 -7.60
N LEU A 154 -16.70 -1.74 -7.38
CA LEU A 154 -16.67 -3.07 -6.75
C LEU A 154 -17.12 -3.03 -5.27
N ALA A 155 -16.77 -1.96 -4.57
CA ALA A 155 -17.12 -1.75 -3.17
C ALA A 155 -18.55 -1.22 -2.95
N LYS A 156 -19.23 -0.82 -4.03
CA LYS A 156 -20.59 -0.23 -4.02
C LYS A 156 -20.67 1.03 -3.16
N LEU A 157 -19.64 1.87 -3.26
CA LEU A 157 -19.60 3.22 -2.69
C LEU A 157 -20.19 4.25 -3.65
#